data_AF-F4NX50-F1
#
_entry.id   AF-F4NX50-F1
#
_cell.length_a   1.000
_cell.length_b   1.000
_cell.length_c   1.000
_cell.angle_alpha   90.00
_cell.angle_beta   90.00
_cell.angle_gamma   90.00
#
_symmetry.space_group_name_H-M   'P 1'
#
loop_
_entity.id
_entity.type
_entity.pdbx_description
1 polymer ?
#
loop_
_entity_poly.entity_id
_entity_poly.type
_entity_poly.pdbx_seq_one_letter_code
_entity_poly.pdbx_strand_id
1 'polypeptide(L)'
;SLCMFSPETRGMGEGWSDIFAMIVTAKQSHKADTPTYFGRYSKNNNNGKRSFPYTTDMQVNPLTYGYLKKRGEVHAVGEVWAAALWEIYWNLIAKNGFSTNLYDAKSKAGNIITMQIMIGGMMLQPCNTNFIDARDAIVAADVAHYDGANKCEIWKGFAKRGLGPNA
;
A
#
# COMPACT_ATOMS: atom_id res chain seq x y z
N SER A 1 15.94 17.42 11.48
CA SER A 1 14.49 17.59 11.70
C SER A 1 13.82 16.26 11.44
N LEU A 2 13.06 15.66 12.38
CA LEU A 2 12.41 14.37 12.14
C LEU A 2 10.99 14.60 11.58
N CYS A 3 10.61 13.85 10.55
CA CYS A 3 9.41 14.12 9.73
C CYS A 3 8.23 13.16 9.96
N MET A 4 8.33 12.24 10.92
CA MET A 4 7.30 11.24 11.21
C MET A 4 6.93 11.21 12.70
N PHE A 5 6.28 12.27 13.17
CA PHE A 5 5.92 12.39 14.60
C PHE A 5 4.44 12.22 14.90
N SER A 6 3.54 12.61 14.00
CA SER A 6 2.11 12.47 14.26
C SER A 6 1.72 10.99 14.37
N PRO A 7 0.71 10.62 15.18
CA PRO A 7 0.23 9.24 15.27
C PRO A 7 -0.16 8.66 13.91
N GLU A 8 -0.77 9.48 13.04
CA GLU A 8 -1.15 9.09 11.68
C GLU A 8 0.08 8.83 10.81
N THR A 9 1.08 9.73 10.86
CA THR A 9 2.33 9.56 10.10
C THR A 9 3.14 8.36 10.57
N ARG A 10 3.20 8.11 11.89
CA ARG A 10 3.86 6.91 12.46
C ARG A 10 3.15 5.64 12.05
N GLY A 11 1.81 5.65 12.09
CA GLY A 11 1.01 4.53 11.63
C GLY A 11 1.22 4.22 10.14
N MET A 12 1.27 5.23 9.28
CA MET A 12 1.64 5.01 7.87
C MET A 12 3.04 4.43 7.71
N GLY A 13 3.99 4.74 8.61
CA GLY A 13 5.31 4.12 8.65
C GLY A 13 5.27 2.59 8.85
N GLU A 14 4.39 2.10 9.72
CA GLU A 14 4.12 0.66 9.87
C GLU A 14 3.53 0.07 8.58
N GLY A 15 2.55 0.77 7.98
CA GLY A 15 1.93 0.34 6.73
C GLY A 15 2.91 0.26 5.56
N TRP A 16 3.86 1.20 5.48
CA TRP A 16 4.94 1.17 4.51
C TRP A 16 5.84 -0.07 4.69
N SER A 17 6.20 -0.37 5.93
CA SER A 17 7.05 -1.53 6.20
C SER A 17 6.35 -2.84 5.82
N ASP A 18 5.05 -2.96 6.11
CA ASP A 18 4.24 -4.13 5.75
C ASP A 18 4.14 -4.32 4.23
N ILE A 19 3.79 -3.28 3.46
CA ILE A 19 3.63 -3.40 2.01
C ILE A 19 4.94 -3.79 1.32
N PHE A 20 6.08 -3.21 1.71
CA PHE A 20 7.36 -3.57 1.11
C PHE A 20 7.73 -5.02 1.42
N ALA A 21 7.52 -5.47 2.66
CA ALA A 21 7.70 -6.87 3.04
C ALA A 21 6.80 -7.82 2.23
N MET A 22 5.56 -7.41 1.95
CA MET A 22 4.65 -8.19 1.09
C MET A 22 5.12 -8.23 -0.36
N ILE A 23 5.57 -7.11 -0.93
CA ILE A 23 6.08 -7.05 -2.32
C ILE A 23 7.30 -7.95 -2.49
N VAL A 24 8.28 -7.90 -1.59
CA VAL A 24 9.51 -8.69 -1.70
C VAL A 24 9.30 -10.19 -1.46
N THR A 25 8.17 -10.57 -0.84
CA THR A 25 7.80 -11.97 -0.61
C THR A 25 6.73 -12.48 -1.58
N ALA A 26 6.22 -11.61 -2.45
CA ALA A 26 5.21 -11.96 -3.45
C ALA A 26 5.79 -12.89 -4.53
N LYS A 27 4.96 -13.80 -5.03
CA LYS A 27 5.30 -14.75 -6.08
C LYS A 27 4.30 -14.62 -7.22
N GLN A 28 4.72 -14.95 -8.43
CA GLN A 28 3.88 -14.90 -9.63
C GLN A 28 2.61 -15.77 -9.51
N SER A 29 2.65 -16.84 -8.68
CA SER A 29 1.51 -17.71 -8.43
C SER A 29 0.48 -17.15 -7.45
N HIS A 30 0.79 -16.08 -6.72
CA HIS A 30 -0.17 -15.43 -5.84
C HIS A 30 -1.27 -14.73 -6.65
N LYS A 31 -2.45 -14.58 -6.04
CA LYS A 31 -3.59 -13.86 -6.62
C LYS A 31 -3.98 -12.69 -5.74
N ALA A 32 -4.68 -11.72 -6.34
CA ALA A 32 -5.13 -10.51 -5.67
C ALA A 32 -6.01 -10.78 -4.43
N ASP A 33 -6.83 -11.82 -4.47
CA ASP A 33 -7.74 -12.21 -3.40
C ASP A 33 -7.10 -13.17 -2.38
N THR A 34 -5.86 -13.63 -2.61
CA THR A 34 -5.18 -14.56 -1.71
C THR A 34 -4.80 -13.87 -0.40
N PRO A 35 -5.31 -14.35 0.76
CA PRO A 35 -4.98 -13.75 2.05
C PRO A 35 -3.50 -13.86 2.42
N THR A 36 -2.84 -12.72 2.61
CA THR A 36 -1.44 -12.61 3.02
C THR A 36 -1.35 -12.22 4.49
N TYR A 37 -0.80 -13.11 5.32
CA TYR A 37 -0.75 -12.92 6.76
C TYR A 37 0.63 -12.48 7.23
N PHE A 38 0.68 -11.35 7.93
CA PHE A 38 1.94 -10.81 8.41
C PHE A 38 2.38 -11.44 9.74
N GLY A 39 3.62 -11.92 9.82
CA GLY A 39 4.24 -12.36 11.07
C GLY A 39 3.72 -13.69 11.64
N ARG A 40 3.13 -14.58 10.83
CA ARG A 40 2.66 -15.91 11.28
C ARG A 40 3.74 -16.73 11.99
N TYR A 41 4.89 -16.87 11.32
CA TYR A 41 6.01 -17.67 11.80
C TYR A 41 6.54 -17.14 13.14
N SER A 42 6.84 -15.84 13.22
CA SER A 42 7.41 -15.23 14.42
C SER A 42 6.43 -15.15 15.61
N LYS A 43 5.12 -15.17 15.35
CA LYS A 43 4.11 -15.23 16.42
C LYS A 43 3.67 -16.65 16.78
N ASN A 44 4.09 -17.65 16.03
CA ASN A 44 3.54 -19.01 16.13
C ASN A 44 1.99 -18.99 16.15
N ASN A 45 1.38 -18.19 15.26
CA ASN A 45 -0.06 -17.95 15.21
C ASN A 45 -0.53 -17.93 13.74
N ASN A 46 -1.57 -18.70 13.44
CA ASN A 46 -2.20 -18.76 12.11
C ASN A 46 -2.83 -17.44 11.67
N ASN A 47 -3.14 -16.51 12.58
CA ASN A 47 -3.70 -15.21 12.23
C ASN A 47 -2.63 -14.11 12.07
N GLY A 48 -1.37 -14.39 12.43
CA GLY A 48 -0.30 -13.40 12.35
C GLY A 48 -0.43 -12.28 13.39
N LYS A 49 0.08 -11.08 13.06
CA LYS A 49 0.12 -9.91 13.96
C LYS A 49 -0.95 -8.85 13.69
N ARG A 50 -1.49 -8.80 12.47
CA ARG A 50 -2.45 -7.76 12.04
C ARG A 50 -3.89 -8.24 12.30
N SER A 51 -4.81 -7.30 12.40
CA SER A 51 -6.23 -7.57 12.70
C SER A 51 -6.90 -8.39 11.60
N PHE A 52 -6.53 -8.14 10.34
CA PHE A 52 -6.98 -8.89 9.17
C PHE A 52 -5.77 -9.23 8.28
N PRO A 53 -5.81 -10.35 7.52
CA PRO A 53 -4.81 -10.57 6.48
C PRO A 53 -4.95 -9.51 5.37
N TYR A 54 -3.86 -9.20 4.69
CA TYR A 54 -3.91 -8.34 3.52
C TYR A 54 -4.41 -9.12 2.30
N THR A 55 -5.48 -8.65 1.69
CA THR A 55 -6.12 -9.20 0.48
C THR A 55 -6.98 -8.12 -0.15
N THR A 56 -7.22 -8.23 -1.45
CA THR A 56 -8.19 -7.37 -2.15
C THR A 56 -9.65 -7.79 -1.93
N ASP A 57 -9.90 -8.92 -1.25
CA ASP A 57 -11.25 -9.32 -0.84
C ASP A 57 -11.73 -8.50 0.37
N MET A 58 -12.72 -7.62 0.15
CA MET A 58 -13.29 -6.74 1.17
C MET A 58 -14.14 -7.49 2.22
N GLN A 59 -14.56 -8.74 1.94
CA GLN A 59 -15.24 -9.57 2.94
C GLN A 59 -14.24 -10.13 3.96
N VAL A 60 -13.01 -10.39 3.53
CA VAL A 60 -11.93 -10.90 4.38
C VAL A 60 -11.19 -9.77 5.10
N ASN A 61 -10.93 -8.65 4.41
CA ASN A 61 -10.33 -7.46 5.01
C ASN A 61 -11.20 -6.23 4.72
N PRO A 62 -12.07 -5.83 5.67
CA PRO A 62 -12.99 -4.71 5.49
C PRO A 62 -12.40 -3.34 5.86
N LEU A 63 -11.09 -3.25 6.10
CA LEU A 63 -10.45 -2.01 6.56
C LEU A 63 -10.55 -0.91 5.49
N THR A 64 -10.96 0.28 5.92
CA THR A 64 -11.10 1.50 5.11
C THR A 64 -10.63 2.72 5.89
N TYR A 65 -10.38 3.84 5.23
CA TYR A 65 -10.01 5.09 5.91
C TYR A 65 -11.07 5.54 6.93
N GLY A 66 -12.35 5.35 6.61
CA GLY A 66 -13.46 5.62 7.55
C GLY A 66 -13.41 4.80 8.85
N TYR A 67 -12.73 3.64 8.85
CA TYR A 67 -12.54 2.79 10.03
C TYR A 67 -11.70 3.48 11.13
N LEU A 68 -10.79 4.39 10.74
CA LEU A 68 -9.90 5.10 11.67
C LEU A 68 -10.64 6.13 12.54
N LYS A 69 -11.85 6.56 12.15
CA LYS A 69 -12.71 7.44 12.97
C LYS A 69 -13.02 6.84 14.35
N LYS A 70 -12.93 5.52 14.50
CA LYS A 70 -13.22 4.79 15.75
C LYS A 70 -12.00 4.12 16.37
N ARG A 71 -10.82 4.20 15.74
CA ARG A 71 -9.57 3.55 16.19
C ARG A 71 -8.36 4.40 15.79
N GLY A 72 -7.75 5.06 16.77
CA GLY A 72 -6.57 5.94 16.57
C GLY A 72 -5.23 5.32 16.96
N GLU A 73 -5.15 3.99 17.13
CA GLU A 73 -3.90 3.30 17.45
C GLU A 73 -3.03 3.16 16.18
N VAL A 74 -1.70 3.26 16.32
CA VAL A 74 -0.76 3.40 15.20
C VAL A 74 -0.75 2.17 14.28
N HIS A 75 -0.90 0.95 14.81
CA HIS A 75 -1.01 -0.25 13.98
C HIS A 75 -2.33 -0.29 13.20
N ALA A 76 -3.45 0.17 13.77
CA ALA A 76 -4.72 0.28 13.04
C ALA A 76 -4.59 1.22 11.82
N VAL A 77 -3.87 2.32 11.97
CA VAL A 77 -3.54 3.25 10.86
C VAL A 77 -2.68 2.54 9.80
N GLY A 78 -1.62 1.83 10.23
CA GLY A 78 -0.74 1.10 9.32
C GLY A 78 -1.44 0.02 8.52
N GLU A 79 -2.35 -0.74 9.14
CA GLU A 79 -3.13 -1.78 8.48
C GLU A 79 -4.04 -1.20 7.37
N VAL A 80 -4.71 -0.06 7.63
CA VAL A 80 -5.54 0.60 6.62
C VAL A 80 -4.69 1.12 5.47
N TRP A 81 -3.52 1.73 5.77
CA TRP A 81 -2.62 2.26 4.76
C TRP A 81 -2.06 1.14 3.86
N ALA A 82 -1.51 0.08 4.45
CA ALA A 82 -1.00 -1.07 3.70
C ALA A 82 -2.10 -1.76 2.87
N ALA A 83 -3.32 -1.85 3.38
CA ALA A 83 -4.45 -2.40 2.62
C ALA A 83 -4.78 -1.57 1.37
N ALA A 84 -4.76 -0.23 1.45
CA ALA A 84 -4.95 0.65 0.29
C ALA A 84 -3.84 0.48 -0.76
N LEU A 85 -2.60 0.41 -0.30
CA LEU A 85 -1.44 0.20 -1.17
C LEU A 85 -1.44 -1.17 -1.83
N TRP A 86 -1.98 -2.19 -1.16
CA TRP A 86 -2.12 -3.54 -1.71
C TRP A 86 -3.14 -3.61 -2.85
N GLU A 87 -4.21 -2.82 -2.80
CA GLU A 87 -5.13 -2.68 -3.95
C GLU A 87 -4.40 -2.12 -5.17
N ILE A 88 -3.56 -1.08 -4.97
CA ILE A 88 -2.80 -0.45 -6.05
C ILE A 88 -1.79 -1.43 -6.64
N TYR A 89 -1.07 -2.18 -5.80
CA TYR A 89 -0.13 -3.22 -6.23
C TYR A 89 -0.79 -4.23 -7.19
N TRP A 90 -1.95 -4.76 -6.81
CA TRP A 90 -2.66 -5.73 -7.65
C TRP A 90 -3.28 -5.11 -8.89
N ASN A 91 -3.79 -3.88 -8.83
CA ASN A 91 -4.28 -3.17 -10.02
C ASN A 91 -3.16 -2.95 -11.04
N LEU A 92 -1.96 -2.58 -10.57
CA LEU A 92 -0.80 -2.37 -11.44
C LEU A 92 -0.27 -3.68 -12.02
N ILE A 93 -0.28 -4.78 -11.26
CA ILE A 93 0.05 -6.12 -11.79
C ILE A 93 -0.97 -6.56 -12.83
N ALA A 94 -2.26 -6.37 -12.58
CA ALA A 94 -3.31 -6.73 -13.52
C ALA A 94 -3.14 -6.01 -14.86
N LYS A 95 -2.71 -4.74 -14.83
CA LYS A 95 -2.47 -3.94 -16.03
C LYS A 95 -1.14 -4.23 -16.72
N ASN A 96 -0.05 -4.35 -15.95
CA ASN A 96 1.32 -4.31 -16.48
C ASN A 96 2.09 -5.64 -16.32
N GLY A 97 1.46 -6.68 -15.76
CA GLY A 97 2.08 -7.97 -15.48
C GLY A 97 2.96 -7.98 -14.23
N PHE A 98 3.52 -9.15 -13.92
CA PHE A 98 4.41 -9.39 -12.78
C PHE A 98 5.83 -9.71 -13.26
N SER A 99 6.84 -9.04 -12.68
CA SER A 99 8.25 -9.40 -12.88
C SER A 99 8.74 -10.28 -11.73
N THR A 100 9.39 -11.40 -12.05
CA THR A 100 10.10 -12.23 -11.06
C THR A 100 11.48 -11.66 -10.69
N ASN A 101 11.98 -10.69 -11.46
CA ASN A 101 13.22 -9.97 -11.16
C ASN A 101 12.89 -8.59 -10.59
N LEU A 102 12.95 -8.46 -9.26
CA LEU A 102 12.72 -7.17 -8.57
C LEU A 102 13.88 -6.18 -8.73
N TYR A 103 15.05 -6.63 -9.18
CA TYR A 103 16.25 -5.79 -9.33
C TYR A 103 16.33 -5.07 -10.68
N ASP A 104 15.46 -5.43 -11.63
CA ASP A 104 15.35 -4.71 -12.89
C ASP A 104 14.47 -3.46 -12.72
N ALA A 105 15.09 -2.36 -12.28
CA ALA A 105 14.42 -1.07 -12.13
C ALA A 105 13.96 -0.45 -13.47
N LYS A 106 14.34 -0.98 -14.63
CA LYS A 106 13.84 -0.49 -15.93
C LYS A 106 12.58 -1.21 -16.40
N SER A 107 12.25 -2.34 -15.77
CA SER A 107 11.05 -3.09 -16.08
C SER A 107 9.81 -2.25 -15.85
N LYS A 108 8.86 -2.37 -16.78
CA LYS A 108 7.54 -1.74 -16.70
C LYS A 108 6.49 -2.66 -16.06
N ALA A 109 6.91 -3.74 -15.39
CA ALA A 109 5.99 -4.64 -14.72
C ALA A 109 5.32 -3.95 -13.51
N GLY A 110 4.09 -4.35 -13.20
CA GLY A 110 3.26 -3.70 -12.20
C GLY A 110 3.87 -3.66 -10.81
N ASN A 111 4.53 -4.72 -10.37
CA ASN A 111 5.23 -4.76 -9.07
C ASN A 111 6.45 -3.82 -9.03
N ILE A 112 7.12 -3.59 -10.16
CA ILE A 112 8.26 -2.65 -10.25
C ILE A 112 7.74 -1.21 -10.26
N ILE A 113 6.72 -0.93 -11.08
CA ILE A 113 6.02 0.37 -11.08
C ILE A 113 5.55 0.72 -9.69
N THR A 114 4.91 -0.23 -8.99
CA THR A 114 4.39 -0.03 -7.63
C THR A 114 5.50 0.43 -6.68
N MET A 115 6.65 -0.25 -6.65
CA MET A 115 7.77 0.15 -5.79
C MET A 115 8.28 1.56 -6.15
N GLN A 116 8.41 1.87 -7.44
CA GLN A 116 8.89 3.18 -7.89
C GLN A 116 7.98 4.31 -7.46
N ILE A 117 6.67 4.20 -7.68
CA ILE A 117 5.73 5.26 -7.30
C ILE A 117 5.57 5.38 -5.78
N MET A 118 5.70 4.28 -5.02
CA MET A 118 5.65 4.32 -3.56
C MET A 118 6.89 5.00 -2.97
N ILE A 119 8.10 4.65 -3.43
CA ILE A 119 9.33 5.32 -3.01
C ILE A 119 9.33 6.78 -3.48
N GLY A 120 8.89 7.05 -4.71
CA GLY A 120 8.69 8.40 -5.24
C GLY A 120 7.74 9.22 -4.37
N GLY A 121 6.61 8.65 -3.97
CA GLY A 121 5.65 9.30 -3.06
C GLY A 121 6.27 9.64 -1.71
N MET A 122 7.05 8.72 -1.11
CA MET A 122 7.78 9.00 0.14
C MET A 122 8.77 10.16 0.01
N MET A 123 9.41 10.32 -1.15
CA MET A 123 10.35 11.42 -1.41
C MET A 123 9.64 12.75 -1.67
N LEU A 124 8.41 12.72 -2.18
CA LEU A 124 7.63 13.91 -2.56
C LEU A 124 6.72 14.43 -1.44
N GLN A 125 6.27 13.56 -0.53
CA GLN A 125 5.32 13.93 0.52
C GLN A 125 5.94 14.93 1.54
N PRO A 126 5.14 15.83 2.13
CA PRO A 126 5.62 16.76 3.15
C PRO A 126 5.99 16.05 4.47
N CYS A 127 6.73 16.73 5.35
CA CYS A 127 6.95 16.25 6.71
C CYS A 127 5.63 16.27 7.51
N ASN A 128 5.41 15.27 8.36
CA ASN A 128 4.15 15.01 9.07
C ASN A 128 2.93 14.85 8.13
N THR A 129 3.14 14.14 7.02
CA THR A 129 2.11 13.80 6.05
C THR A 129 0.89 13.11 6.69
N ASN A 130 -0.30 13.40 6.16
CA ASN A 130 -1.50 12.60 6.37
C ASN A 130 -1.75 11.65 5.17
N PHE A 131 -2.83 10.86 5.21
CA PHE A 131 -3.17 9.90 4.15
C PHE A 131 -3.41 10.55 2.78
N ILE A 132 -4.05 11.73 2.77
CA ILE A 132 -4.39 12.48 1.55
C ILE A 132 -3.10 13.00 0.92
N ASP A 133 -2.21 13.60 1.71
CA ASP A 133 -0.92 14.08 1.25
C ASP A 133 -0.07 12.94 0.66
N ALA A 134 0.00 11.78 1.34
CA ALA A 134 0.75 10.63 0.88
C ALA A 134 0.15 10.02 -0.41
N ARG A 135 -1.19 9.95 -0.49
CA ARG A 135 -1.91 9.53 -1.70
C ARG A 135 -1.57 10.42 -2.89
N ASP A 136 -1.67 11.73 -2.70
CA ASP A 136 -1.44 12.71 -3.77
C ASP A 136 0.05 12.70 -4.19
N ALA A 137 0.97 12.48 -3.26
CA ALA A 137 2.38 12.29 -3.55
C ALA A 137 2.66 11.04 -4.42
N ILE A 138 1.94 9.92 -4.20
CA ILE A 138 2.06 8.73 -5.06
C ILE A 138 1.52 9.02 -6.47
N VAL A 139 0.40 9.75 -6.58
CA VAL A 139 -0.13 10.17 -7.88
C VAL A 139 0.86 11.09 -8.61
N ALA A 140 1.50 12.01 -7.89
CA ALA A 140 2.54 12.87 -8.42
C ALA A 140 3.79 12.07 -8.86
N ALA A 141 4.16 11.02 -8.12
CA ALA A 141 5.25 10.12 -8.52
C ALA A 141 4.95 9.37 -9.82
N ASP A 142 3.70 8.91 -10.03
CA ASP A 142 3.29 8.32 -11.31
C ASP A 142 3.35 9.33 -12.47
N VAL A 143 3.02 10.60 -12.21
CA VAL A 143 3.20 11.67 -13.20
C VAL A 143 4.67 11.87 -13.55
N ALA A 144 5.55 11.93 -12.55
CA ALA A 144 6.97 12.18 -12.76
C ALA A 144 7.70 11.04 -13.47
N HIS A 145 7.33 9.78 -13.22
CA HIS A 145 8.04 8.61 -13.74
C HIS A 145 7.38 7.96 -14.96
N TYR A 146 6.07 8.13 -15.11
CA TYR A 146 5.27 7.40 -16.11
C TYR A 146 4.24 8.27 -16.83
N ASP A 147 4.40 9.60 -16.79
CA ASP A 147 3.50 10.58 -17.42
C ASP A 147 2.03 10.44 -16.97
N GLY A 148 1.80 9.86 -15.78
CA GLY A 148 0.47 9.64 -15.24
C GLY A 148 -0.26 8.45 -15.87
N ALA A 149 0.45 7.56 -16.55
CA ALA A 149 -0.13 6.44 -17.26
C ALA A 149 -0.96 5.51 -16.36
N ASN A 150 -0.72 5.49 -15.04
CA ASN A 150 -1.37 4.56 -14.10
C ASN A 150 -2.34 5.21 -13.12
N LYS A 151 -2.69 6.48 -13.31
CA LYS A 151 -3.63 7.23 -12.45
C LYS A 151 -4.93 6.47 -12.17
N CYS A 152 -5.52 5.83 -13.18
CA CYS A 152 -6.77 5.09 -13.03
C CYS A 152 -6.63 3.94 -12.03
N GLU A 153 -5.55 3.16 -12.11
CA GLU A 153 -5.29 2.00 -11.25
C GLU A 153 -4.99 2.43 -9.81
N ILE A 154 -4.25 3.53 -9.65
CA ILE A 154 -3.93 4.13 -8.36
C ILE A 154 -5.21 4.64 -7.67
N TRP A 155 -6.00 5.46 -8.37
CA TRP A 155 -7.23 6.02 -7.81
C TRP A 155 -8.28 4.94 -7.50
N LYS A 156 -8.42 3.90 -8.34
CA LYS A 156 -9.30 2.77 -8.05
C LYS A 156 -8.92 2.07 -6.74
N GLY A 157 -7.61 1.86 -6.52
CA GLY A 157 -7.13 1.21 -5.30
C GLY A 157 -7.43 2.02 -4.05
N PHE A 158 -7.11 3.32 -4.08
CA PHE A 158 -7.43 4.23 -2.98
C PHE A 158 -8.94 4.35 -2.73
N ALA A 159 -9.74 4.56 -3.78
CA ALA A 159 -11.18 4.70 -3.66
C ALA A 159 -11.85 3.46 -3.05
N LYS A 160 -11.40 2.25 -3.41
CA LYS A 160 -11.90 1.00 -2.84
C LYS A 160 -11.74 0.91 -1.32
N ARG A 161 -10.74 1.59 -0.77
CA ARG A 161 -10.46 1.66 0.68
C ARG A 161 -10.92 2.98 1.31
N GLY A 162 -11.75 3.76 0.62
CA GLY A 162 -12.32 5.00 1.15
C GLY A 162 -11.39 6.21 1.10
N LEU A 163 -10.33 6.17 0.28
CA LEU A 163 -9.37 7.27 0.05
C LEU A 163 -9.51 7.91 -1.33
N GLY A 164 -10.72 7.87 -1.89
CA GLY A 164 -11.01 8.46 -3.20
C GLY A 164 -10.90 9.99 -3.20
N PRO A 165 -11.17 10.64 -4.34
CA PRO A 165 -11.01 12.10 -4.49
C PRO A 165 -11.81 12.95 -3.49
N ASN A 166 -12.89 12.41 -2.92
CA ASN A 166 -13.78 13.11 -1.98
C ASN A 166 -13.61 12.63 -0.52
N ALA A 167 -12.50 11.98 -0.20
CA ALA A 167 -12.19 11.49 1.15
C ALA A 167 -11.95 12.64 2.15
#